data_AF-A0ABD2BDB2-F1
#
_entry.id   AF-A0ABD2BDB2-F1
#
_cell.length_a   1.000
_cell.length_b   1.000
_cell.length_c   1.000
_cell.angle_alpha   90.00
_cell.angle_beta   90.00
_cell.angle_gamma   90.00
#
_symmetry.space_group_name_H-M   'P 1'
#
loop_
_entity.id
_entity.type
_entity.pdbx_description
1 polymer ?
#
loop_
_entity_poly.entity_id
_entity_poly.type
_entity_poly.pdbx_seq_one_letter_code
_entity_poly.pdbx_strand_id
1 'polypeptide(L)'
;MSEDEFILVNRRRRRKKFEQVFREQLLLTECNEIEIDKETIVRKLFDAVPKLRYSVFKTHILHNISKALKILNVNKIFEIICYGLGQFSQHNSSKYQLALLLLLKRHYNCQVSLYDPAFLAKEIEILKELKLNVIETNEEGKHTISNNVTFIYMPHCPRQLINNFLYSNWNENLSNCILLTNSFSDIVEKSLKWHLMKFANYVLRIYPYMTEIKLKNDFKYTEVFSTTSIHIFTKQSLRRSSTMNSNVKIIRALAQELRHISLSEKLKDNITMQYILEQAYSHKETSEVLCKAQKELKNLAETYLCYLISQRKYKEIKMQYTGKGERSIKETADLVGFKLPHDPK
;
A
#
# COMPACT_ATOMS: atom_id res chain seq x y z
N MET A 1 8.68 -60.20 -33.21
CA MET A 1 9.27 -59.00 -33.84
C MET A 1 8.21 -57.92 -33.90
N SER A 2 8.35 -56.89 -33.08
CA SER A 2 8.02 -55.49 -33.43
C SER A 2 8.43 -54.64 -32.23
N GLU A 3 9.46 -53.84 -32.47
CA GLU A 3 10.23 -53.06 -31.51
C GLU A 3 9.45 -51.87 -30.94
N ASP A 4 9.60 -51.61 -29.64
CA ASP A 4 9.24 -50.36 -29.01
C ASP A 4 10.23 -49.26 -29.43
N GLU A 5 9.92 -48.54 -30.51
CA GLU A 5 10.67 -47.34 -30.91
C GLU A 5 10.17 -46.10 -30.15
N PHE A 6 11.02 -45.55 -29.29
CA PHE A 6 10.84 -44.21 -28.72
C PHE A 6 11.09 -43.13 -29.78
N ILE A 7 10.09 -42.30 -30.08
CA ILE A 7 10.21 -41.19 -31.02
C ILE A 7 10.78 -39.95 -30.29
N LEU A 8 11.91 -39.44 -30.80
CA LEU A 8 12.57 -38.22 -30.30
C LEU A 8 11.87 -36.96 -30.85
N VAL A 9 11.25 -36.16 -29.97
CA VAL A 9 10.46 -34.98 -30.37
C VAL A 9 11.37 -33.77 -30.67
N ASN A 10 11.78 -33.60 -31.92
CA ASN A 10 12.55 -32.44 -32.41
C ASN A 10 11.69 -31.18 -32.67
N ARG A 11 10.96 -30.70 -31.65
CA ARG A 11 10.33 -29.36 -31.70
C ARG A 11 10.93 -28.42 -30.66
N ARG A 12 12.00 -27.71 -31.04
CA ARG A 12 12.39 -26.46 -30.38
C ARG A 12 11.23 -25.47 -30.52
N ARG A 13 10.47 -25.23 -29.44
CA ARG A 13 9.52 -24.11 -29.35
C ARG A 13 10.29 -22.82 -29.64
N ARG A 14 9.99 -22.15 -30.76
CA ARG A 14 10.44 -20.78 -31.01
C ARG A 14 10.03 -19.93 -29.80
N ARG A 15 10.99 -19.34 -29.10
CA ARG A 15 10.73 -18.29 -28.11
C ARG A 15 9.91 -17.20 -28.82
N LYS A 16 8.68 -16.96 -28.38
CA LYS A 16 7.93 -15.77 -28.80
C LYS A 16 8.81 -14.56 -28.46
N LYS A 17 9.20 -13.78 -29.46
CA LYS A 17 9.74 -12.43 -29.22
C LYS A 17 8.64 -11.70 -28.45
N PHE A 18 8.94 -11.24 -27.24
CA PHE A 18 8.09 -10.28 -26.56
C PHE A 18 8.10 -9.03 -27.44
N GLU A 19 6.97 -8.75 -28.09
CA GLU A 19 6.74 -7.43 -28.68
C GLU A 19 6.84 -6.41 -27.55
N GLN A 20 7.59 -5.35 -27.81
CA GLN A 20 7.76 -4.23 -26.91
C GLN A 20 6.42 -3.50 -26.86
N VAL A 21 5.57 -3.85 -25.89
CA VAL A 21 4.27 -3.21 -25.70
C VAL A 21 4.53 -1.73 -25.45
N PHE A 22 4.02 -0.89 -26.34
CA PHE A 22 4.10 0.56 -26.21
C PHE A 22 3.39 0.98 -24.92
N ARG A 23 4.10 1.77 -24.09
CA ARG A 23 3.67 2.17 -22.73
C ARG A 23 2.30 2.87 -22.69
N GLU A 24 1.84 3.42 -23.81
CA GLU A 24 0.58 4.15 -23.94
C GLU A 24 -0.66 3.24 -23.93
N GLN A 25 -0.52 1.93 -24.19
CA GLN A 25 -1.66 1.00 -24.23
C GLN A 25 -2.09 0.44 -22.86
N LEU A 26 -1.47 0.89 -21.76
CA LEU A 26 -1.78 0.45 -20.39
C LEU A 26 -2.78 1.38 -19.69
N LEU A 27 -3.75 1.94 -20.43
CA LEU A 27 -4.94 2.58 -19.86
C LEU A 27 -5.81 1.50 -19.19
N LEU A 28 -5.48 1.18 -17.93
CA LEU A 28 -6.21 0.25 -17.08
C LEU A 28 -7.52 0.87 -16.59
N THR A 29 -8.42 1.30 -17.47
CA THR A 29 -9.87 1.38 -17.22
C THR A 29 -10.63 1.93 -18.44
N GLU A 30 -11.24 1.04 -19.22
CA GLU A 30 -12.58 1.36 -19.74
C GLU A 30 -13.56 1.22 -18.57
N CYS A 31 -13.63 2.26 -17.74
CA CYS A 31 -14.74 2.42 -16.82
C CYS A 31 -15.80 3.21 -17.59
N ASN A 32 -17.00 2.65 -17.74
CA ASN A 32 -18.16 3.43 -18.14
C ASN A 32 -18.17 4.72 -17.31
N GLU A 33 -17.86 5.84 -17.95
CA GLU A 33 -17.97 7.14 -17.31
C GLU A 33 -19.45 7.30 -16.98
N ILE A 34 -19.81 7.10 -15.71
CA ILE A 34 -21.05 7.65 -15.22
C ILE A 34 -20.90 9.15 -15.49
N GLU A 35 -21.80 9.70 -16.29
CA GLU A 35 -21.80 11.10 -16.70
C GLU A 35 -22.18 11.96 -15.49
N ILE A 36 -21.30 12.01 -14.49
CA ILE A 36 -21.41 12.90 -13.35
C ILE A 36 -20.75 14.20 -13.77
N ASP A 37 -21.54 15.26 -13.73
CA ASP A 37 -21.07 16.61 -13.98
C ASP A 37 -19.99 17.05 -12.97
N LYS A 38 -18.99 17.79 -13.47
CA LYS A 38 -17.83 18.26 -12.71
C LYS A 38 -18.25 19.17 -11.55
N GLU A 39 -19.19 20.08 -11.78
CA GLU A 39 -19.68 20.99 -10.75
C GLU A 39 -20.35 20.23 -9.61
N THR A 40 -21.08 19.16 -9.95
CA THR A 40 -21.70 18.28 -8.95
C THR A 40 -20.66 17.56 -8.08
N ILE A 41 -19.54 17.09 -8.66
CA ILE A 41 -18.44 16.47 -7.90
C ILE A 41 -17.82 17.50 -6.95
N VAL A 42 -17.51 18.68 -7.48
CA VAL A 42 -16.91 19.80 -6.73
C VAL A 42 -17.82 20.21 -5.57
N ARG A 43 -19.12 20.42 -5.82
CA ARG A 43 -20.11 20.76 -4.79
C ARG A 43 -20.13 19.70 -3.68
N LYS A 44 -20.24 18.42 -4.03
CA LYS A 44 -20.24 17.31 -3.06
C LYS A 44 -18.95 17.26 -2.22
N LEU A 45 -17.80 17.56 -2.82
CA LEU A 45 -16.52 17.63 -2.11
C LEU A 45 -16.50 18.81 -1.13
N PHE A 46 -16.92 20.00 -1.57
CA PHE A 46 -17.00 21.19 -0.72
C PHE A 46 -18.08 21.08 0.37
N ASP A 47 -19.12 20.26 0.20
CA ASP A 47 -20.05 19.90 1.27
C ASP A 47 -19.43 18.95 2.30
N ALA A 48 -18.46 18.12 1.89
CA ALA A 48 -17.78 17.16 2.76
C ALA A 48 -16.73 17.83 3.66
N VAL A 49 -16.04 18.86 3.16
CA VAL A 49 -14.97 19.56 3.89
C VAL A 49 -15.44 20.18 5.22
N PRO A 50 -16.55 20.95 5.30
CA PRO A 50 -17.06 21.49 6.55
C PRO A 50 -17.47 20.40 7.55
N LYS A 51 -18.12 19.33 7.07
CA LYS A 51 -18.53 18.19 7.91
C LYS A 51 -17.34 17.57 8.63
N LEU A 52 -16.22 17.43 7.92
CA LEU A 52 -14.98 16.94 8.52
C LEU A 52 -14.30 18.02 9.39
N ARG A 53 -14.27 19.28 8.94
CA ARG A 53 -13.65 20.41 9.65
C ARG A 53 -14.17 20.59 11.07
N TYR A 54 -15.49 20.47 11.25
CA TYR A 54 -16.17 20.63 12.54
C TYR A 54 -16.34 19.31 13.31
N SER A 55 -15.80 18.20 12.78
CA SER A 55 -15.87 16.91 13.47
C SER A 55 -14.85 16.81 14.60
N VAL A 56 -15.19 15.99 15.61
CA VAL A 56 -14.26 15.58 16.67
C VAL A 56 -13.05 14.86 16.07
N PHE A 57 -13.25 14.06 15.02
CA PHE A 57 -12.18 13.36 14.30
C PHE A 57 -11.07 14.30 13.83
N LYS A 58 -11.40 15.49 13.29
CA LYS A 58 -10.40 16.48 12.89
C LYS A 58 -9.52 16.92 14.06
N THR A 59 -10.09 17.09 15.26
CA THR A 59 -9.30 17.48 16.43
C THR A 59 -8.37 16.35 16.88
N HIS A 60 -8.89 15.12 16.90
CA HIS A 60 -8.13 13.92 17.28
C HIS A 60 -6.96 13.66 16.32
N ILE A 61 -7.20 13.72 15.01
CA ILE A 61 -6.14 13.47 14.04
C ILE A 61 -5.03 14.52 14.11
N LEU A 62 -5.37 15.80 14.22
CA LEU A 62 -4.37 16.86 14.36
C LEU A 62 -3.58 16.75 15.66
N HIS A 63 -4.23 16.36 16.76
CA HIS A 63 -3.55 16.07 18.03
C HIS A 63 -2.55 14.92 17.86
N ASN A 64 -2.96 13.82 17.22
CA ASN A 64 -2.09 12.66 17.00
C ASN A 64 -0.93 12.96 16.05
N ILE A 65 -1.14 13.77 15.00
CA ILE A 65 -0.03 14.23 14.13
C ILE A 65 0.91 15.15 14.91
N SER A 66 0.39 16.05 15.76
CA SER A 66 1.21 16.90 16.62
C SER A 66 2.03 16.09 17.62
N LYS A 67 1.45 15.02 18.18
CA LYS A 67 2.15 14.06 19.04
C LYS A 67 3.26 13.33 18.27
N ALA A 68 2.98 12.89 17.05
CA ALA A 68 3.98 12.26 16.17
C ALA A 68 5.16 13.19 15.88
N LEU A 69 4.89 14.46 15.53
CA LEU A 69 5.90 15.49 15.31
C LEU A 69 6.79 15.71 16.55
N LYS A 70 6.18 15.78 17.74
CA LYS A 70 6.91 15.89 19.02
C LYS A 70 7.83 14.69 19.27
N ILE A 71 7.38 13.47 19.01
CA ILE A 71 8.19 12.25 19.18
C ILE A 71 9.38 12.23 18.22
N LEU A 72 9.18 12.70 16.98
CA LEU A 72 10.26 12.80 15.98
C LEU A 72 11.20 13.99 16.21
N ASN A 73 10.88 14.89 17.14
CA ASN A 73 11.57 16.16 17.37
C ASN A 73 11.60 17.03 16.09
N VAL A 74 10.45 17.15 15.44
CA VAL A 74 10.27 17.86 14.16
C VAL A 74 9.22 18.96 14.33
N ASN A 75 9.51 20.14 13.79
CA ASN A 75 8.64 21.32 13.96
C ASN A 75 7.75 21.62 12.74
N LYS A 76 8.01 20.99 11.58
CA LYS A 76 7.33 21.32 10.33
C LYS A 76 7.18 20.10 9.41
N ILE A 77 6.03 20.02 8.75
CA ILE A 77 5.80 19.15 7.59
C ILE A 77 6.03 19.99 6.33
N PHE A 78 6.92 19.55 5.45
CA PHE A 78 7.30 20.31 4.26
C PHE A 78 6.41 20.03 3.07
N GLU A 79 5.95 18.78 2.97
CA GLU A 79 5.11 18.29 1.88
C GLU A 79 4.25 17.11 2.35
N ILE A 80 3.15 16.90 1.65
CA ILE A 80 2.33 15.70 1.76
C ILE A 80 2.39 14.96 0.43
N ILE A 81 2.61 13.65 0.51
CA ILE A 81 2.54 12.76 -0.65
C ILE A 81 1.41 11.77 -0.42
N CYS A 82 0.46 11.72 -1.34
CA CYS A 82 -0.73 10.91 -1.24
C CYS A 82 -0.77 9.82 -2.31
N TYR A 83 -0.89 8.55 -1.89
CA TYR A 83 -1.12 7.42 -2.80
C TYR A 83 -2.38 6.65 -2.41
N GLY A 84 -3.12 6.16 -3.40
CA GLY A 84 -4.22 5.23 -3.14
C GLY A 84 -5.49 5.90 -2.59
N LEU A 85 -5.83 7.09 -3.07
CA LEU A 85 -7.02 7.83 -2.66
C LEU A 85 -8.33 7.23 -3.23
N GLY A 86 -8.29 6.69 -4.45
CA GLY A 86 -9.42 6.17 -5.20
C GLY A 86 -10.32 7.23 -5.84
N GLN A 87 -11.40 6.77 -6.49
CA GLN A 87 -12.37 7.61 -7.20
C GLN A 87 -13.29 8.37 -6.23
N PHE A 88 -12.97 9.62 -5.94
CA PHE A 88 -13.73 10.47 -5.00
C PHE A 88 -15.08 10.96 -5.54
N SER A 89 -15.29 10.91 -6.86
CA SER A 89 -16.58 11.14 -7.50
C SER A 89 -17.58 10.01 -7.19
N GLN A 90 -17.10 8.77 -7.08
CA GLN A 90 -17.93 7.58 -6.92
C GLN A 90 -17.98 7.03 -5.49
N HIS A 91 -16.96 7.30 -4.67
CA HIS A 91 -16.81 6.69 -3.35
C HIS A 91 -16.83 7.74 -2.25
N ASN A 92 -17.74 7.58 -1.28
CA ASN A 92 -17.79 8.46 -0.11
C ASN A 92 -16.50 8.39 0.71
N SER A 93 -15.87 7.22 0.83
CA SER A 93 -14.59 7.08 1.53
C SER A 93 -13.51 7.96 0.89
N SER A 94 -13.26 7.77 -0.40
CA SER A 94 -12.29 8.57 -1.17
C SER A 94 -12.57 10.07 -1.10
N LYS A 95 -13.85 10.47 -1.15
CA LYS A 95 -14.27 11.87 -0.99
C LYS A 95 -13.91 12.46 0.37
N TYR A 96 -14.21 11.76 1.48
CA TYR A 96 -13.88 12.26 2.81
C TYR A 96 -12.38 12.17 3.11
N GLN A 97 -11.67 11.23 2.51
CA GLN A 97 -10.20 11.16 2.55
C GLN A 97 -9.57 12.34 1.80
N LEU A 98 -10.09 12.72 0.64
CA LEU A 98 -9.67 13.92 -0.07
C LEU A 98 -9.98 15.18 0.74
N ALA A 99 -11.17 15.25 1.34
CA ALA A 99 -11.53 16.35 2.23
C ALA A 99 -10.55 16.49 3.40
N LEU A 100 -10.11 15.37 3.99
CA LEU A 100 -9.07 15.37 5.03
C LEU A 100 -7.74 15.90 4.49
N LEU A 101 -7.31 15.42 3.32
CA LEU A 101 -6.07 15.86 2.68
C LEU A 101 -6.06 17.37 2.45
N LEU A 102 -7.18 17.95 2.00
CA LEU A 102 -7.34 19.40 1.83
C LEU A 102 -7.26 20.16 3.16
N LEU A 103 -7.82 19.61 4.24
CA LEU A 103 -7.71 20.21 5.58
C LEU A 103 -6.26 20.19 6.09
N LEU A 104 -5.54 19.08 5.87
CA LEU A 104 -4.13 18.94 6.25
C LEU A 104 -3.25 19.90 5.44
N LYS A 105 -3.45 19.98 4.12
CA LYS A 105 -2.80 20.97 3.25
C LYS A 105 -2.94 22.39 3.79
N ARG A 106 -4.16 22.79 4.13
CA ARG A 106 -4.43 24.13 4.67
C ARG A 106 -3.80 24.33 6.05
N HIS A 107 -3.82 23.30 6.90
CA HIS A 107 -3.30 23.43 8.27
C HIS A 107 -1.78 23.55 8.33
N TYR A 108 -1.06 22.75 7.54
CA TYR A 108 0.41 22.75 7.51
C TYR A 108 1.01 23.69 6.47
N ASN A 109 0.17 24.26 5.59
CA ASN A 109 0.58 25.15 4.51
C ASN A 109 1.74 24.57 3.68
N CYS A 110 1.56 23.33 3.24
CA CYS A 110 2.56 22.56 2.50
C CYS A 110 2.07 22.20 1.10
N GLN A 111 3.00 21.85 0.22
CA GLN A 111 2.65 21.29 -1.09
C GLN A 111 2.07 19.89 -0.92
N VAL A 112 1.18 19.51 -1.85
CA VAL A 112 0.58 18.18 -1.87
C VAL A 112 0.74 17.60 -3.26
N SER A 113 1.44 16.48 -3.32
CA SER A 113 1.54 15.65 -4.51
C SER A 113 0.71 14.40 -4.32
N LEU A 114 -0.02 13.97 -5.34
CA LEU A 114 -0.84 12.77 -5.25
C LEU A 114 -0.85 11.94 -6.53
N TYR A 115 -1.00 10.64 -6.36
CA TYR A 115 -1.13 9.68 -7.44
C TYR A 115 -2.12 8.57 -7.08
N ASP A 116 -3.02 8.29 -8.02
CA ASP A 116 -3.81 7.08 -8.00
C ASP A 116 -4.16 6.68 -9.44
N PRO A 117 -3.88 5.44 -9.87
CA PRO A 117 -4.29 4.99 -11.19
C PRO A 117 -5.82 4.88 -11.34
N ALA A 118 -6.60 4.96 -10.25
CA ALA A 118 -8.06 4.96 -10.31
C ALA A 118 -8.66 6.29 -10.79
N PHE A 119 -7.90 7.40 -10.75
CA PHE A 119 -8.48 8.71 -11.03
C PHE A 119 -9.05 8.81 -12.43
N LEU A 120 -10.25 9.39 -12.52
CA LEU A 120 -10.87 9.74 -13.80
C LEU A 120 -10.26 11.03 -14.35
N ALA A 121 -10.34 11.25 -15.67
CA ALA A 121 -9.86 12.48 -16.30
C ALA A 121 -10.45 13.75 -15.67
N LYS A 122 -11.77 13.75 -15.45
CA LYS A 122 -12.49 14.84 -14.75
C LYS A 122 -12.01 15.06 -13.32
N GLU A 123 -11.64 13.99 -12.61
CA GLU A 123 -11.10 14.08 -11.26
C GLU A 123 -9.71 14.71 -11.26
N ILE A 124 -8.85 14.36 -12.22
CA ILE A 124 -7.52 14.96 -12.39
C ILE A 124 -7.64 16.47 -12.63
N GLU A 125 -8.58 16.92 -13.46
CA GLU A 125 -8.84 18.35 -13.66
C GLU A 125 -9.25 19.06 -12.36
N ILE A 126 -10.19 18.49 -11.61
CA ILE A 126 -10.62 19.04 -10.32
C ILE A 126 -9.43 19.13 -9.35
N LEU A 127 -8.59 18.10 -9.28
CA LEU A 127 -7.41 18.08 -8.41
C LEU A 127 -6.42 19.20 -8.77
N LYS A 128 -6.21 19.45 -10.07
CA LYS A 128 -5.38 20.56 -10.57
C LYS A 128 -5.97 21.93 -10.20
N GLU A 129 -7.28 22.11 -10.35
CA GLU A 129 -7.99 23.33 -9.94
C GLU A 129 -7.89 23.60 -8.43
N LEU A 130 -7.85 22.53 -7.60
CA LEU A 130 -7.61 22.59 -6.16
C LEU A 130 -6.14 22.88 -5.79
N LYS A 131 -5.29 23.18 -6.78
CA LYS A 131 -3.85 23.44 -6.64
C LYS A 131 -3.11 22.26 -6.02
N LEU A 132 -3.50 21.03 -6.38
CA LEU A 132 -2.79 19.82 -5.98
C LEU A 132 -1.92 19.36 -7.16
N ASN A 133 -0.73 18.85 -6.86
CA ASN A 133 0.16 18.33 -7.87
C ASN A 133 -0.21 16.87 -8.16
N VAL A 134 -0.74 16.60 -9.35
CA VAL A 134 -1.05 15.23 -9.78
C VAL A 134 0.21 14.66 -10.43
N ILE A 135 0.78 13.62 -9.83
CA ILE A 135 1.98 12.97 -10.34
C ILE A 135 1.61 12.27 -11.66
N GLU A 136 2.38 12.49 -12.72
CA GLU A 136 2.09 11.96 -14.05
C GLU A 136 2.56 10.52 -14.22
N THR A 137 3.71 10.20 -13.61
CA THR A 137 4.34 8.89 -13.72
C THR A 137 4.00 8.00 -12.53
N ASN A 138 3.62 6.75 -12.79
CA ASN A 138 3.43 5.79 -11.70
C ASN A 138 4.77 5.43 -11.05
N GLU A 139 5.01 5.95 -9.86
CA GLU A 139 6.18 5.63 -9.04
C GLU A 139 6.02 4.31 -8.26
N GLU A 140 4.87 3.64 -8.36
CA GLU A 140 4.60 2.34 -7.72
C GLU A 140 4.73 2.39 -6.19
N GLY A 141 4.52 3.56 -5.60
CA GLY A 141 4.71 3.83 -4.17
C GLY A 141 6.17 3.88 -3.75
N LYS A 142 7.13 3.86 -4.68
CA LYS A 142 8.58 3.87 -4.41
C LYS A 142 9.17 5.27 -4.22
N HIS A 143 8.34 6.25 -3.85
CA HIS A 143 8.79 7.62 -3.64
C HIS A 143 9.90 7.69 -2.60
N THR A 144 11.02 8.30 -2.95
CA THR A 144 12.17 8.45 -2.05
C THR A 144 12.07 9.78 -1.33
N ILE A 145 12.01 9.72 0.00
CA ILE A 145 11.98 10.89 0.86
C ILE A 145 13.34 11.58 0.83
N SER A 146 13.30 12.90 0.76
CA SER A 146 14.47 13.76 0.82
C SER A 146 14.92 14.03 2.27
N ASN A 147 15.66 15.11 2.52
CA ASN A 147 16.11 15.47 3.86
C ASN A 147 15.01 16.09 4.73
N ASN A 148 13.91 16.55 4.12
CA ASN A 148 12.83 17.22 4.82
C ASN A 148 11.77 16.24 5.30
N VAL A 149 11.03 16.61 6.35
CA VAL A 149 9.97 15.74 6.87
C VAL A 149 8.76 15.77 5.96
N THR A 150 8.43 14.59 5.44
CA THR A 150 7.35 14.35 4.48
C THR A 150 6.22 13.57 5.16
N PHE A 151 5.00 14.05 5.00
CA PHE A 151 3.81 13.36 5.49
C PHE A 151 3.25 12.46 4.39
N ILE A 152 3.29 11.15 4.62
CA ILE A 152 2.87 10.16 3.64
C ILE A 152 1.44 9.74 3.96
N TYR A 153 0.52 10.05 3.06
CA TYR A 153 -0.92 9.82 3.21
C TYR A 153 -1.36 8.68 2.29
N MET A 154 -1.54 7.48 2.84
CA MET A 154 -1.89 6.28 2.10
C MET A 154 -3.11 5.59 2.72
N PRO A 155 -4.30 6.21 2.65
CA PRO A 155 -5.50 5.69 3.30
C PRO A 155 -6.00 4.43 2.59
N HIS A 156 -6.38 3.38 3.35
CA HIS A 156 -6.90 2.11 2.81
C HIS A 156 -6.06 1.51 1.68
N CYS A 157 -4.76 1.70 1.75
CA CYS A 157 -3.84 1.40 0.68
C CYS A 157 -3.48 -0.11 0.66
N PRO A 158 -3.29 -0.73 -0.52
CA PRO A 158 -2.78 -2.08 -0.63
C PRO A 158 -1.44 -2.25 0.10
N ARG A 159 -1.29 -3.36 0.82
CA ARG A 159 -0.09 -3.63 1.65
C ARG A 159 1.20 -3.66 0.83
N GLN A 160 1.11 -4.03 -0.44
CA GLN A 160 2.23 -4.04 -1.37
C GLN A 160 2.74 -2.63 -1.67
N LEU A 161 1.85 -1.64 -1.76
CA LEU A 161 2.25 -0.25 -1.99
C LEU A 161 2.96 0.32 -0.75
N ILE A 162 2.43 0.02 0.45
CA ILE A 162 3.09 0.33 1.73
C ILE A 162 4.48 -0.33 1.77
N ASN A 163 4.57 -1.59 1.36
CA ASN A 163 5.82 -2.34 1.32
C ASN A 163 6.85 -1.72 0.38
N ASN A 164 6.42 -1.18 -0.77
CA ASN A 164 7.29 -0.48 -1.72
C ASN A 164 7.82 0.83 -1.17
N PHE A 165 6.95 1.59 -0.50
CA PHE A 165 7.35 2.82 0.14
C PHE A 165 8.41 2.57 1.24
N LEU A 166 8.18 1.56 2.09
CA LEU A 166 9.15 1.15 3.09
C LEU A 166 10.46 0.66 2.47
N TYR A 167 10.36 -0.06 1.35
CA TYR A 167 11.52 -0.55 0.62
C TYR A 167 12.41 0.60 0.13
N SER A 168 11.84 1.59 -0.55
CA SER A 168 12.60 2.73 -1.10
C SER A 168 13.25 3.61 -0.05
N ASN A 169 12.70 3.63 1.17
CA ASN A 169 13.14 4.53 2.23
C ASN A 169 13.83 3.82 3.40
N TRP A 170 14.16 2.53 3.23
CA TRP A 170 14.64 1.69 4.33
C TRP A 170 15.84 2.32 5.07
N ASN A 171 15.87 2.16 6.40
CA ASN A 171 16.83 2.80 7.32
C ASN A 171 16.56 4.29 7.58
N GLU A 172 17.55 5.16 7.37
CA GLU A 172 17.57 6.53 7.89
C GLU A 172 16.48 7.43 7.29
N ASN A 173 16.11 7.22 6.03
CA ASN A 173 15.07 8.02 5.35
C ASN A 173 13.70 7.87 6.01
N LEU A 174 13.38 6.70 6.60
CA LEU A 174 12.14 6.51 7.37
C LEU A 174 12.03 7.46 8.57
N SER A 175 13.15 7.95 9.11
CA SER A 175 13.12 8.90 10.23
C SER A 175 12.59 10.28 9.84
N ASN A 176 12.56 10.59 8.54
CA ASN A 176 12.04 11.83 8.00
C ASN A 176 10.58 11.69 7.53
N CYS A 177 9.82 10.72 8.03
CA CYS A 177 8.45 10.52 7.59
C CYS A 177 7.44 10.32 8.72
N ILE A 178 6.22 10.80 8.47
CA ILE A 178 5.03 10.44 9.22
C ILE A 178 4.11 9.72 8.26
N LEU A 179 3.91 8.41 8.48
CA LEU A 179 3.15 7.55 7.58
C LEU A 179 1.75 7.32 8.12
N LEU A 180 0.74 7.93 7.50
CA LEU A 180 -0.66 7.65 7.76
C LEU A 180 -1.14 6.59 6.77
N THR A 181 -1.38 5.38 7.26
CA THR A 181 -1.84 4.25 6.42
C THR A 181 -2.58 3.21 7.25
N ASN A 182 -2.87 2.04 6.67
CA ASN A 182 -3.50 0.93 7.36
C ASN A 182 -2.67 0.51 8.58
N SER A 183 -3.35 0.12 9.67
CA SER A 183 -2.69 -0.36 10.90
C SER A 183 -1.72 -1.51 10.62
N PHE A 184 -0.46 -1.32 11.01
CA PHE A 184 0.57 -2.36 10.86
C PHE A 184 0.31 -3.51 11.83
N SER A 185 -0.17 -3.24 13.05
CA SER A 185 -0.64 -4.29 13.96
C SER A 185 -1.69 -5.17 13.30
N ASP A 186 -2.72 -4.57 12.70
CA ASP A 186 -3.77 -5.33 12.02
C ASP A 186 -3.23 -6.12 10.83
N ILE A 187 -2.28 -5.55 10.08
CA ILE A 187 -1.63 -6.26 8.97
C ILE A 187 -0.87 -7.49 9.50
N VAL A 188 -0.05 -7.33 10.53
CA VAL A 188 0.86 -8.37 11.02
C VAL A 188 0.11 -9.46 11.80
N GLU A 189 -0.83 -9.08 12.65
CA GLU A 189 -1.53 -10.00 13.57
C GLU A 189 -2.61 -10.82 12.86
N LYS A 190 -3.29 -10.25 11.87
CA LYS A 190 -4.42 -10.90 11.18
C LYS A 190 -4.00 -11.69 9.94
N SER A 191 -2.71 -11.74 9.61
CA SER A 191 -2.22 -12.35 8.36
C SER A 191 -1.30 -13.52 8.61
N LEU A 192 -1.40 -14.54 7.75
CA LEU A 192 -0.46 -15.65 7.77
C LEU A 192 0.96 -15.17 7.45
N LYS A 193 1.95 -15.69 8.21
CA LYS A 193 3.35 -15.27 8.12
C LYS A 193 3.92 -15.38 6.70
N TRP A 194 3.62 -16.46 5.97
CA TRP A 194 4.09 -16.65 4.59
C TRP A 194 3.55 -15.56 3.64
N HIS A 195 2.31 -15.12 3.84
CA HIS A 195 1.68 -14.08 3.02
C HIS A 195 2.32 -12.72 3.32
N LEU A 196 2.65 -12.44 4.58
CA LEU A 196 3.42 -11.26 4.96
C LEU A 196 4.83 -11.27 4.36
N MET A 197 5.54 -12.39 4.44
CA MET A 197 6.87 -12.52 3.84
C MET A 197 6.87 -12.31 2.33
N LYS A 198 5.77 -12.65 1.65
CA LYS A 198 5.64 -12.47 0.21
C LYS A 198 5.26 -11.04 -0.19
N PHE A 199 4.25 -10.46 0.46
CA PHE A 199 3.59 -9.23 -0.02
C PHE A 199 3.80 -8.00 0.89
N ALA A 200 4.33 -8.18 2.09
CA ALA A 200 4.48 -7.14 3.11
C ALA A 200 5.73 -7.36 3.99
N ASN A 201 6.81 -7.85 3.41
CA ASN A 201 8.02 -8.24 4.15
C ASN A 201 8.66 -7.06 4.90
N TYR A 202 8.68 -5.87 4.29
CA TYR A 202 9.21 -4.68 4.94
C TYR A 202 8.31 -4.19 6.07
N VAL A 203 6.99 -4.33 5.95
CA VAL A 203 6.04 -4.09 7.06
C VAL A 203 6.35 -5.02 8.23
N LEU A 204 6.48 -6.34 7.96
CA LEU A 204 6.82 -7.34 8.98
C LEU A 204 8.17 -7.04 9.67
N ARG A 205 9.18 -6.64 8.90
CA ARG A 205 10.54 -6.35 9.41
C ARG A 205 10.60 -5.07 10.25
N ILE A 206 9.86 -4.03 9.87
CA ILE A 206 9.88 -2.74 10.58
C ILE A 206 8.94 -2.72 11.78
N TYR A 207 7.95 -3.62 11.84
CA TYR A 207 6.93 -3.69 12.89
C TYR A 207 7.47 -3.55 14.33
N PRO A 208 8.59 -4.21 14.73
CA PRO A 208 9.13 -4.09 16.08
C PRO A 208 9.86 -2.76 16.36
N TYR A 209 10.13 -1.96 15.33
CA TYR A 209 11.00 -0.79 15.37
C TYR A 209 10.27 0.51 14.99
N MET A 210 8.94 0.49 15.02
CA MET A 210 8.10 1.65 14.73
C MET A 210 7.19 1.94 15.92
N THR A 211 6.64 3.15 15.96
CA THR A 211 5.57 3.51 16.88
C THR A 211 4.29 3.71 16.09
N GLU A 212 3.26 2.95 16.44
CA GLU A 212 1.93 3.06 15.84
C GLU A 212 1.01 3.83 16.79
N ILE A 213 0.36 4.86 16.25
CA ILE A 213 -0.70 5.62 16.91
C ILE A 213 -1.99 5.27 16.19
N LYS A 214 -2.76 4.33 16.74
CA LYS A 214 -4.07 3.95 16.20
C LYS A 214 -5.03 5.14 16.27
N LEU A 215 -5.68 5.45 15.15
CA LEU A 215 -6.68 6.52 15.12
C LEU A 215 -8.03 5.95 15.55
N LYS A 216 -8.66 6.61 16.52
CA LYS A 216 -10.06 6.34 16.86
C LYS A 216 -10.94 6.96 15.79
N ASN A 217 -11.71 6.15 15.06
CA ASN A 217 -12.65 6.68 14.07
C ASN A 217 -13.95 7.13 14.74
N ASP A 218 -13.94 8.36 15.27
CA ASP A 218 -15.13 9.03 15.83
C ASP A 218 -15.89 9.86 14.76
N PHE A 219 -15.68 9.56 13.48
CA PHE A 219 -16.39 10.24 12.38
C PHE A 219 -17.71 9.52 12.06
N LYS A 220 -18.71 10.28 11.56
CA LYS A 220 -20.04 9.76 11.22
C LYS A 220 -20.00 8.56 10.27
N TYR A 221 -19.01 8.52 9.38
CA TYR A 221 -18.80 7.43 8.42
C TYR A 221 -17.64 6.57 8.89
N THR A 222 -17.97 5.50 9.61
CA THR A 222 -17.01 4.62 10.29
C THR A 222 -16.07 3.89 9.33
N GLU A 223 -16.48 3.69 8.09
CA GLU A 223 -15.70 3.02 7.04
C GLU A 223 -14.55 3.87 6.49
N VAL A 224 -14.61 5.20 6.63
CA VAL A 224 -13.67 6.11 5.96
C VAL A 224 -12.26 6.03 6.56
N PHE A 225 -12.16 5.86 7.88
CA PHE A 225 -10.89 5.89 8.62
C PHE A 225 -10.73 4.71 9.61
N SER A 226 -11.55 3.66 9.51
CA SER A 226 -11.60 2.54 10.49
C SER A 226 -10.28 1.79 10.67
N THR A 227 -9.49 1.66 9.61
CA THR A 227 -8.23 0.88 9.63
C THR A 227 -7.00 1.78 9.66
N THR A 228 -7.18 3.09 9.77
CA THR A 228 -6.11 4.06 9.56
C THR A 228 -5.34 4.35 10.84
N SER A 229 -4.02 4.35 10.78
CA SER A 229 -3.10 4.61 11.89
C SER A 229 -1.94 5.47 11.42
N ILE A 230 -1.34 6.21 12.37
CA ILE A 230 -0.12 6.98 12.12
C ILE A 230 1.07 6.15 12.57
N HIS A 231 2.09 6.05 11.73
CA HIS A 231 3.31 5.30 11.98
C HIS A 231 4.50 6.26 11.92
N ILE A 232 5.37 6.18 12.92
CA ILE A 232 6.59 6.98 13.02
C ILE A 232 7.79 6.09 13.33
N PHE A 233 8.96 6.52 12.86
CA PHE A 233 10.20 5.77 12.95
C PHE A 233 11.27 6.64 13.59
N THR A 234 11.62 6.37 14.84
CA THR A 234 12.68 7.15 15.52
C THR A 234 14.06 6.71 15.02
N LYS A 235 15.03 7.63 14.98
CA LYS A 235 16.43 7.27 14.65
C LYS A 235 16.98 6.17 15.56
N GLN A 236 16.59 6.17 16.84
CA GLN A 236 16.99 5.14 17.80
C GLN A 236 16.41 3.77 17.47
N SER A 237 15.12 3.68 17.10
CA SER A 237 14.49 2.41 16.73
C SER A 237 15.03 1.85 15.42
N LEU A 238 15.33 2.73 14.45
CA LEU A 238 15.93 2.33 13.17
C LEU A 238 17.37 1.80 13.32
N ARG A 239 18.19 2.40 14.19
CA ARG A 239 19.53 1.87 14.54
C ARG A 239 19.48 0.47 15.16
N ARG A 240 18.40 0.15 15.89
CA ARG A 240 18.16 -1.21 16.43
C ARG A 240 17.74 -2.19 15.33
N SER A 241 17.06 -1.71 14.29
CA SER A 241 16.69 -2.52 13.13
C SER A 241 17.92 -2.93 12.31
N SER A 242 18.86 -2.01 12.07
CA SER A 242 20.08 -2.28 11.28
C SER A 242 21.09 -3.20 11.98
N THR A 243 21.12 -3.21 13.31
CA THR A 243 22.01 -4.08 14.12
C THR A 243 21.52 -5.54 14.20
N MET A 244 20.25 -5.81 13.91
CA MET A 244 19.70 -7.17 13.80
C MET A 244 19.87 -7.71 12.38
N ASN A 245 21.12 -7.95 11.99
CA ASN A 245 21.44 -8.59 10.72
C ASN A 245 21.01 -10.08 10.79
N SER A 246 19.84 -10.43 10.23
CA SER A 246 19.28 -11.79 10.24
C SER A 246 20.24 -12.82 9.64
N ASN A 247 21.09 -12.37 8.72
CA ASN A 247 22.13 -13.18 8.11
C ASN A 247 23.17 -13.62 9.14
N VAL A 248 23.46 -12.82 10.17
CA VAL A 248 24.44 -13.21 11.20
C VAL A 248 23.92 -14.36 12.06
N LYS A 249 22.62 -14.43 12.36
CA LYS A 249 22.03 -15.57 13.08
C LYS A 249 22.06 -16.84 12.22
N ILE A 250 21.71 -16.72 10.94
CA ILE A 250 21.71 -17.84 9.98
C ILE A 250 23.13 -18.32 9.71
N ILE A 251 24.09 -17.41 9.48
CA ILE A 251 25.52 -17.71 9.30
C ILE A 251 26.09 -18.34 10.56
N ARG A 252 25.71 -17.88 11.77
CA ARG A 252 26.15 -18.51 13.03
C ARG A 252 25.61 -19.92 13.20
N ALA A 253 24.33 -20.15 12.90
CA ALA A 253 23.73 -21.48 12.95
C ALA A 253 24.37 -22.43 11.92
N LEU A 254 24.57 -21.96 10.68
CA LEU A 254 25.22 -22.73 9.62
C LEU A 254 26.70 -23.01 9.95
N ALA A 255 27.41 -22.04 10.52
CA ALA A 255 28.77 -22.21 11.03
C ALA A 255 28.86 -23.18 12.23
N GLN A 256 27.78 -23.35 12.98
CA GLN A 256 27.70 -24.30 14.08
C GLN A 256 27.48 -25.71 13.55
N GLU A 257 26.56 -25.90 12.60
CA GLU A 257 26.35 -27.18 11.92
C GLU A 257 27.58 -27.65 11.14
N LEU A 258 28.25 -26.75 10.42
CA LEU A 258 29.48 -27.08 9.69
C LEU A 258 30.62 -27.54 10.62
N ARG A 259 30.70 -27.01 11.85
CA ARG A 259 31.67 -27.48 12.84
C ARG A 259 31.43 -28.91 13.31
N HIS A 260 30.18 -29.37 13.27
CA HIS A 260 29.85 -30.75 13.64
C HIS A 260 30.16 -31.75 12.52
N ILE A 261 30.27 -31.27 11.26
CA ILE A 261 30.42 -32.13 10.07
C ILE A 261 31.86 -32.11 9.54
N SER A 262 32.63 -31.02 9.73
CA SER A 262 33.97 -30.91 9.14
C SER A 262 35.07 -31.56 9.98
N LEU A 263 35.87 -32.42 9.36
CA LEU A 263 37.10 -33.03 9.91
C LEU A 263 38.29 -32.05 10.02
N SER A 264 38.17 -30.80 9.53
CA SER A 264 39.24 -29.80 9.54
C SER A 264 39.19 -28.94 10.81
N GLU A 265 40.31 -28.81 11.53
CA GLU A 265 40.41 -28.08 12.81
C GLU A 265 40.01 -26.60 12.75
N LYS A 266 40.06 -25.96 11.56
CA LYS A 266 39.76 -24.54 11.37
C LYS A 266 38.60 -24.35 10.39
N LEU A 267 37.51 -23.76 10.90
CA LEU A 267 36.31 -23.45 10.12
C LEU A 267 36.54 -22.49 8.93
N LYS A 268 37.62 -21.69 8.99
CA LYS A 268 38.03 -20.77 7.92
C LYS A 268 38.56 -21.49 6.68
N ASP A 269 38.95 -22.75 6.78
CA ASP A 269 39.55 -23.51 5.69
C ASP A 269 38.52 -24.37 4.94
N ASN A 270 37.27 -24.38 5.44
CA ASN A 270 36.15 -25.05 4.79
C ASN A 270 35.69 -24.22 3.58
N ILE A 271 35.79 -24.79 2.38
CA ILE A 271 35.44 -24.15 1.10
C ILE A 271 34.00 -23.64 1.09
N THR A 272 33.06 -24.42 1.65
CA THR A 272 31.64 -24.01 1.76
C THR A 272 31.48 -22.80 2.67
N MET A 273 32.25 -22.74 3.78
CA MET A 273 32.22 -21.58 4.69
C MET A 273 32.90 -20.36 4.06
N GLN A 274 34.02 -20.52 3.36
CA GLN A 274 34.68 -19.44 2.61
C GLN A 274 33.74 -18.85 1.56
N TYR A 275 33.10 -19.71 0.76
CA TYR A 275 32.12 -19.28 -0.25
C TYR A 275 30.92 -18.57 0.39
N ILE A 276 30.35 -19.10 1.48
CA ILE A 276 29.20 -18.46 2.14
C ILE A 276 29.59 -17.13 2.79
N LEU A 277 30.78 -17.02 3.37
CA LEU A 277 31.29 -15.75 3.90
C LEU A 277 31.57 -14.77 2.77
N GLU A 278 32.16 -15.20 1.66
CA GLU A 278 32.42 -14.40 0.47
C GLU A 278 31.11 -13.94 -0.18
N GLN A 279 30.08 -14.80 -0.26
CA GLN A 279 28.73 -14.42 -0.66
C GLN A 279 28.10 -13.45 0.35
N ALA A 280 28.18 -13.71 1.66
CA ALA A 280 27.64 -12.79 2.66
C ALA A 280 28.35 -11.43 2.68
N TYR A 281 29.64 -11.38 2.29
CA TYR A 281 30.45 -10.18 2.22
C TYR A 281 30.30 -9.43 0.89
N SER A 282 30.14 -10.12 -0.23
CA SER A 282 29.79 -9.53 -1.53
C SER A 282 28.35 -9.01 -1.52
N HIS A 283 27.38 -9.83 -1.10
CA HIS A 283 25.99 -9.42 -0.88
C HIS A 283 25.78 -8.51 0.34
N LYS A 284 26.87 -8.10 1.03
CA LYS A 284 26.85 -7.00 2.00
C LYS A 284 26.55 -5.68 1.31
N GLU A 285 26.85 -5.56 0.01
CA GLU A 285 26.58 -4.35 -0.80
C GLU A 285 26.45 -4.53 -2.34
N THR A 286 26.65 -5.71 -2.96
CA THR A 286 26.72 -5.76 -4.43
C THR A 286 25.40 -5.91 -5.18
N SER A 287 25.03 -4.81 -5.83
CA SER A 287 24.09 -4.63 -6.92
C SER A 287 22.64 -4.99 -6.61
N GLU A 288 22.13 -4.23 -5.66
CA GLU A 288 20.73 -3.85 -5.50
C GLU A 288 20.09 -3.25 -6.79
N VAL A 289 20.56 -3.53 -8.01
CA VAL A 289 20.00 -3.03 -9.28
C VAL A 289 19.48 -4.19 -10.14
N LEU A 290 20.24 -5.29 -10.24
CA LEU A 290 19.84 -6.47 -11.03
C LEU A 290 18.83 -7.36 -10.30
N CYS A 291 19.05 -7.64 -9.00
CA CYS A 291 18.07 -8.36 -8.18
C CYS A 291 16.86 -7.47 -7.84
N LYS A 292 17.08 -6.15 -7.75
CA LYS A 292 16.04 -5.13 -7.57
C LYS A 292 15.13 -5.08 -8.77
N ALA A 293 15.61 -4.89 -10.00
CA ALA A 293 14.75 -4.83 -11.18
C ALA A 293 13.86 -6.07 -11.36
N GLN A 294 14.39 -7.28 -11.10
CA GLN A 294 13.63 -8.52 -11.28
C GLN A 294 12.62 -8.77 -10.13
N LYS A 295 13.00 -8.47 -8.88
CA LYS A 295 12.06 -8.54 -7.73
C LYS A 295 11.05 -7.41 -7.77
N GLU A 296 11.44 -6.23 -8.23
CA GLU A 296 10.57 -5.08 -8.47
C GLU A 296 9.55 -5.38 -9.54
N LEU A 297 9.93 -5.98 -10.67
CA LEU A 297 8.98 -6.37 -11.72
C LEU A 297 7.96 -7.39 -11.19
N LYS A 298 8.41 -8.38 -10.42
CA LYS A 298 7.52 -9.37 -9.81
C LYS A 298 6.58 -8.73 -8.79
N ASN A 299 7.12 -7.91 -7.89
CA ASN A 299 6.34 -7.24 -6.87
C ASN A 299 5.39 -6.20 -7.46
N LEU A 300 5.80 -5.54 -8.55
CA LEU A 300 4.96 -4.67 -9.36
C LEU A 300 3.78 -5.44 -9.94
N ALA A 301 4.05 -6.55 -10.63
CA ALA A 301 3.02 -7.41 -11.20
C ALA A 301 2.05 -7.91 -10.11
N GLU A 302 2.56 -8.31 -8.95
CA GLU A 302 1.74 -8.76 -7.81
C GLU A 302 0.93 -7.62 -7.17
N THR A 303 1.47 -6.40 -7.12
CA THR A 303 0.76 -5.19 -6.63
C THR A 303 -0.39 -4.84 -7.57
N TYR A 304 -0.13 -4.75 -8.87
CA TYR A 304 -1.15 -4.48 -9.86
C TYR A 304 -2.21 -5.57 -9.91
N LEU A 305 -1.81 -6.84 -9.83
CA LEU A 305 -2.75 -7.95 -9.78
C LEU A 305 -3.69 -7.81 -8.58
N CYS A 306 -3.15 -7.50 -7.39
CA CYS A 306 -3.96 -7.29 -6.19
C CYS A 306 -4.90 -6.08 -6.33
N TYR A 307 -4.41 -4.98 -6.89
CA TYR A 307 -5.19 -3.77 -7.13
C TYR A 307 -6.34 -4.02 -8.11
N LEU A 308 -6.07 -4.65 -9.26
CA LEU A 308 -7.06 -4.98 -10.27
C LEU A 308 -8.11 -5.97 -9.74
N ILE A 309 -7.70 -6.98 -8.97
CA ILE A 309 -8.63 -7.89 -8.28
C ILE A 309 -9.51 -7.12 -7.31
N SER A 310 -8.94 -6.17 -6.55
CA SER A 310 -9.68 -5.38 -5.58
C SER A 310 -10.69 -4.46 -6.26
N GLN A 311 -10.33 -3.82 -7.38
CA GLN A 311 -11.25 -3.04 -8.20
C GLN A 311 -12.38 -3.89 -8.80
N ARG A 312 -12.08 -5.10 -9.31
CA ARG A 312 -13.11 -6.01 -9.83
C ARG A 312 -14.09 -6.42 -8.74
N LYS A 313 -13.58 -6.86 -7.58
CA LYS A 313 -14.41 -7.19 -6.41
C LYS A 313 -15.22 -6.00 -5.92
N TYR A 314 -14.62 -4.81 -5.93
CA TYR A 314 -15.32 -3.58 -5.58
C TYR A 314 -16.47 -3.31 -6.55
N LYS A 315 -16.27 -3.50 -7.87
CA LYS A 315 -17.35 -3.41 -8.88
C LYS A 315 -18.42 -4.47 -8.68
N GLU A 316 -18.06 -5.72 -8.39
CA GLU A 316 -18.99 -6.81 -8.08
C GLU A 316 -19.87 -6.46 -6.86
N ILE A 317 -19.24 -6.01 -5.77
CA ILE A 317 -19.93 -5.55 -4.55
C ILE A 317 -20.80 -4.33 -4.88
N LYS A 318 -20.26 -3.34 -5.59
CA LYS A 318 -21.02 -2.16 -5.97
C LYS A 318 -22.25 -2.56 -6.80
N MET A 319 -22.14 -3.41 -7.81
CA MET A 319 -23.29 -3.90 -8.58
C MET A 319 -24.30 -4.65 -7.69
N GLN A 320 -23.82 -5.49 -6.78
CA GLN A 320 -24.67 -6.25 -5.86
C GLN A 320 -25.46 -5.34 -4.90
N TYR A 321 -24.88 -4.22 -4.47
CA TYR A 321 -25.43 -3.37 -3.41
C TYR A 321 -25.90 -1.96 -3.86
N THR A 322 -25.62 -1.50 -5.08
CA THR A 322 -26.12 -0.21 -5.62
C THR A 322 -27.23 -0.35 -6.67
N GLY A 323 -27.71 -1.57 -6.92
CA GLY A 323 -28.76 -1.86 -7.92
C GLY A 323 -30.18 -2.01 -7.39
N LYS A 324 -30.43 -1.95 -6.08
CA LYS A 324 -31.79 -1.94 -5.52
C LYS A 324 -31.88 -0.77 -4.57
N GLY A 325 -32.78 0.17 -4.85
CA GLY A 325 -33.15 1.20 -3.88
C GLY A 325 -33.69 0.59 -2.58
N GLU A 326 -34.24 1.41 -1.69
CA GLU A 326 -34.95 0.89 -0.52
C GLU A 326 -35.96 -0.18 -0.96
N ARG A 327 -35.88 -1.38 -0.37
CA ARG A 327 -36.80 -2.49 -0.69
C ARG A 327 -38.22 -2.01 -0.44
N SER A 328 -39.13 -2.36 -1.34
CA SER A 328 -40.53 -1.99 -1.15
C SER A 328 -41.09 -2.63 0.13
N ILE A 329 -42.13 -2.00 0.69
CA ILE A 329 -42.82 -2.51 1.90
C ILE A 329 -43.32 -3.95 1.66
N LYS A 330 -43.77 -4.25 0.43
CA LYS A 330 -44.20 -5.58 0.01
C LYS A 330 -43.07 -6.61 0.01
N GLU A 331 -41.97 -6.31 -0.67
CA GLU A 331 -40.80 -7.21 -0.71
C GLU A 331 -40.22 -7.46 0.68
N THR A 332 -40.31 -6.48 1.58
CA THR A 332 -39.84 -6.63 2.96
C THR A 332 -40.79 -7.54 3.76
N ALA A 333 -42.10 -7.35 3.64
CA ALA A 333 -43.12 -8.19 4.26
C ALA A 333 -42.98 -9.66 3.83
N ASP A 334 -42.83 -9.92 2.53
CA ASP A 334 -42.66 -11.27 1.98
C ASP A 334 -41.39 -11.96 2.52
N LEU A 335 -40.31 -11.21 2.69
CA LEU A 335 -39.00 -11.74 3.13
C LEU A 335 -39.00 -12.15 4.62
N VAL A 336 -39.83 -11.50 5.44
CA VAL A 336 -40.02 -11.86 6.85
C VAL A 336 -41.26 -12.74 7.08
N GLY A 337 -41.93 -13.19 6.03
CA GLY A 337 -43.07 -14.11 6.10
C GLY A 337 -44.40 -13.47 6.52
N PHE A 338 -44.54 -12.15 6.34
CA PHE A 338 -45.76 -11.40 6.63
C PHE A 338 -46.51 -11.05 5.35
N LYS A 339 -47.84 -11.07 5.41
CA LYS A 339 -48.72 -10.58 4.34
C LYS A 339 -49.07 -9.11 4.54
N LEU A 340 -49.29 -8.36 3.46
CA LEU A 340 -49.82 -6.99 3.57
C LEU A 340 -51.31 -7.00 3.94
N PRO A 341 -51.86 -5.91 4.52
CA PRO A 341 -53.26 -5.85 4.96
C PRO A 341 -54.30 -6.10 3.86
N HIS A 342 -53.90 -5.98 2.59
CA HIS A 342 -54.74 -6.15 1.42
C HIS A 342 -54.51 -7.49 0.70
N ASP A 343 -53.58 -8.32 1.16
CA ASP A 343 -53.36 -9.65 0.57
C ASP A 343 -54.43 -10.64 1.07
N PRO A 344 -54.93 -11.54 0.21
CA PRO A 344 -55.94 -12.52 0.60
C PRO A 344 -55.41 -13.45 1.68
N LYS A 345 -56.28 -13.75 2.66
CA LYS A 345 -55.95 -14.55 3.85
C LYS A 345 -55.39 -15.92 3.50
#